data_AF-A0A7J5EZJ6-F1
#
_entry.id   AF-A0A7J5EZJ6-F1
#
_cell.length_a   1.000
_cell.length_b   1.000
_cell.length_c   1.000
_cell.angle_alpha   90.00
_cell.angle_beta   90.00
_cell.angle_gamma   90.00
#
_symmetry.space_group_name_H-M   'P 1'
#
loop_
_entity.id
_entity.type
_entity.pdbx_description
1 polymer ?
#
loop_
_entity_poly.entity_id
_entity_poly.type
_entity_poly.pdbx_seq_one_letter_code
_entity_poly.pdbx_strand_id
1 'polypeptide(L)'
;MEGWQAPAERSARGDGKGTWLKLANDGGVAVVVFLGDPFGREVVFDNGRQVPFGREHAQQGLEPKMRYAINVGVLATTIAGIKTPEAKVLEMSGALYRDVYALRTKYGVADWAFEIQRIGKPKDPKTIYRVLPERQLTADEKRWMAGAPLTNLRSLYQERERSDGGGDSMRELAQRVGRLDRDGQQRFLARFGIRTLSELERVLVPKALEYLREQTAASSAGPAVSATAATAAEVDQATLLIGDQLASQIVVDLKKLPQDAVQDWLKHCGIQRVRELPVDRVPDAKAFLALLVKEFGPAPAAPVDPYS
;
A
#
# COMPACT_ATOMS: atom_id res chain seq x y z
N MET A 1 9.34 20.37 47.00
CA MET A 1 8.97 18.96 46.77
C MET A 1 7.78 19.00 45.82
N GLU A 2 8.06 19.07 44.51
CA GLU A 2 7.02 19.23 43.48
C GLU A 2 6.16 17.98 43.43
N GLY A 3 4.84 18.18 43.43
CA GLY A 3 3.85 17.12 43.52
C GLY A 3 3.90 16.16 42.34
N TRP A 4 3.67 14.88 42.63
CA TRP A 4 3.40 13.84 41.65
C TRP A 4 2.10 14.16 40.91
N GLN A 5 2.19 14.95 39.84
CA GLN A 5 1.12 15.02 38.86
C GLN A 5 1.13 13.69 38.10
N ALA A 6 0.04 12.92 38.23
CA ALA A 6 -0.23 11.82 37.31
C ALA A 6 -0.11 12.39 35.89
N PRO A 7 0.76 11.83 35.03
CA PRO A 7 0.89 12.35 33.70
C PRO A 7 -0.47 12.23 33.03
N ALA A 8 -1.06 13.35 32.61
CA ALA A 8 -2.26 13.36 31.77
C ALA A 8 -2.09 12.30 30.68
N GLU A 9 -3.11 11.46 30.46
CA GLU A 9 -3.17 10.35 29.48
C GLU A 9 -2.17 10.60 28.34
N ARG A 10 -0.98 9.97 28.41
CA ARG A 10 0.12 10.14 27.44
C ARG A 10 -0.22 9.42 26.14
N SER A 11 -1.37 9.73 25.57
CA SER A 11 -1.80 9.28 24.26
C SER A 11 -1.07 10.16 23.25
N ALA A 12 0.11 9.75 22.80
CA ALA A 12 0.66 10.40 21.62
C ALA A 12 -0.29 10.07 20.46
N ARG A 13 -0.86 11.12 19.86
CA ARG A 13 -1.50 11.01 18.56
C ARG A 13 -0.47 10.44 17.60
N GLY A 14 -0.61 9.16 17.25
CA GLY A 14 -0.15 8.71 15.95
C GLY A 14 -0.74 9.65 14.90
N ASP A 15 -0.05 9.84 13.79
CA ASP A 15 -0.49 10.69 12.67
C ASP A 15 -1.89 10.35 12.13
N GLY A 16 -2.53 9.26 12.63
CA GLY A 16 -3.95 8.92 12.45
C GLY A 16 -4.32 8.57 11.01
N LYS A 17 -3.40 8.81 10.08
CA LYS A 17 -3.56 8.66 8.65
C LYS A 17 -2.60 7.57 8.18
N GLY A 18 -3.17 6.40 7.89
CA GLY A 18 -2.48 5.32 7.20
C GLY A 18 -2.26 4.05 8.03
N THR A 19 -1.87 3.01 7.31
CA THR A 19 -1.70 1.62 7.78
C THR A 19 -0.63 1.46 8.84
N TRP A 20 0.35 2.37 8.91
CA TRP A 20 1.52 2.24 9.79
C TRP A 20 1.32 2.95 11.12
N LEU A 21 1.69 2.28 12.22
CA LEU A 21 1.88 2.93 13.52
C LEU A 21 3.22 3.67 13.50
N LYS A 22 3.19 5.01 13.61
CA LYS A 22 4.39 5.83 13.73
C LYS A 22 4.33 6.67 15.00
N LEU A 23 5.41 6.60 15.78
CA LEU A 23 5.66 7.51 16.88
C LEU A 23 6.57 8.61 16.33
N ALA A 24 6.00 9.77 16.01
CA ALA A 24 6.74 10.83 15.31
C ALA A 24 7.68 11.61 16.24
N ASN A 25 7.32 11.74 17.51
CA ASN A 25 7.98 12.64 18.47
C ASN A 25 8.81 11.87 19.49
N ASP A 26 9.74 12.57 20.13
CA ASP A 26 10.45 12.06 21.30
C ASP A 26 9.45 11.89 22.45
N GLY A 27 9.58 10.79 23.21
CA GLY A 27 8.62 10.41 24.24
C GLY A 27 7.24 10.00 23.70
N GLY A 28 7.08 9.83 22.38
CA GLY A 28 5.84 9.33 21.80
C GLY A 28 5.49 7.94 22.33
N VAL A 29 4.21 7.71 22.63
CA VAL A 29 3.71 6.49 23.25
C VAL A 29 2.49 5.97 22.50
N ALA A 30 2.39 4.65 22.35
CA ALA A 30 1.17 3.96 21.98
C ALA A 30 0.98 2.72 22.85
N VAL A 31 -0.25 2.47 23.31
CA VAL A 31 -0.62 1.22 23.98
C VAL A 31 -1.23 0.29 22.94
N VAL A 32 -0.65 -0.91 22.80
CA VAL A 32 -0.99 -1.84 21.73
C VAL A 32 -1.22 -3.27 22.22
N VAL A 33 -1.91 -4.02 21.38
CA VAL A 33 -1.93 -5.49 21.38
C VAL A 33 -1.27 -6.01 20.12
N PHE A 34 -0.52 -7.12 20.21
CA PHE A 34 0.11 -7.73 19.05
C PHE A 34 -0.84 -8.73 18.39
N LEU A 35 -0.96 -8.65 17.07
CA LEU A 35 -1.90 -9.43 16.28
C LEU A 35 -1.17 -10.28 15.24
N GLY A 36 -1.40 -11.60 15.27
CA GLY A 36 -0.81 -12.55 14.35
C GLY A 36 0.72 -12.68 14.46
N ASP A 37 1.32 -13.23 13.41
CA ASP A 37 2.76 -13.46 13.36
C ASP A 37 3.53 -12.31 12.67
N PRO A 38 4.76 -12.03 13.11
CA PRO A 38 5.61 -11.03 12.47
C PRO A 38 6.13 -11.51 11.12
N PHE A 39 6.22 -10.59 10.17
CA PHE A 39 6.82 -10.79 8.85
C PHE A 39 8.24 -10.21 8.82
N GLY A 40 9.25 -11.08 8.69
CA GLY A 40 10.65 -10.69 8.58
C GLY A 40 11.08 -10.42 7.15
N ARG A 41 11.96 -9.43 6.96
CA ARG A 41 12.59 -9.10 5.68
C ARG A 41 14.03 -8.62 5.89
N GLU A 42 14.88 -8.96 4.94
CA GLU A 42 16.22 -8.41 4.83
C GLU A 42 16.16 -7.09 4.07
N VAL A 43 16.77 -6.07 4.64
CA VAL A 43 16.83 -4.74 4.04
C VAL A 43 18.25 -4.19 4.07
N VAL A 44 18.52 -3.24 3.21
CA VAL A 44 19.74 -2.42 3.23
C VAL A 44 19.37 -0.96 3.14
N PHE A 45 20.21 -0.09 3.70
CA PHE A 45 20.07 1.34 3.50
C PHE A 45 20.90 1.74 2.28
N ASP A 46 20.23 2.01 1.17
CA ASP A 46 20.85 2.42 -0.08
C ASP A 46 20.26 3.76 -0.54
N ASN A 47 21.12 4.68 -0.97
CA ASN A 47 20.75 5.99 -1.49
C ASN A 47 19.73 6.78 -0.62
N GLY A 48 19.89 6.73 0.70
CA GLY A 48 19.02 7.45 1.64
C GLY A 48 17.69 6.76 1.93
N ARG A 49 17.48 5.52 1.45
CA ARG A 49 16.25 4.75 1.61
C ARG A 49 16.52 3.35 2.11
N GLN A 50 15.54 2.79 2.80
CA GLN A 50 15.57 1.38 3.19
C GLN A 50 14.89 0.54 2.09
N VAL A 51 15.66 -0.31 1.43
CA VAL A 51 15.21 -1.15 0.30
C VAL A 51 15.43 -2.64 0.63
N PRO A 52 14.73 -3.57 -0.06
CA PRO A 52 14.99 -4.99 0.09
C PRO A 52 16.44 -5.33 -0.24
N PHE A 53 17.08 -6.16 0.60
CA PHE A 53 18.40 -6.68 0.27
C PHE A 53 18.31 -7.68 -0.89
N GLY A 54 19.32 -7.69 -1.75
CA GLY A 54 19.30 -8.47 -2.98
C GLY A 54 20.70 -8.70 -3.53
N ARG A 55 20.79 -9.41 -4.65
CA ARG A 55 22.07 -9.84 -5.23
C ARG A 55 23.02 -8.68 -5.57
N GLU A 56 22.47 -7.58 -6.08
CA GLU A 56 23.26 -6.39 -6.43
C GLU A 56 23.91 -5.76 -5.20
N HIS A 57 23.16 -5.65 -4.10
CA HIS A 57 23.67 -5.16 -2.82
C HIS A 57 24.77 -6.07 -2.26
N ALA A 58 24.61 -7.39 -2.37
CA ALA A 58 25.63 -8.35 -1.96
C ALA A 58 26.92 -8.22 -2.77
N GLN A 59 26.82 -8.00 -4.09
CA GLN A 59 27.97 -7.76 -4.96
C GLN A 59 28.71 -6.45 -4.64
N GLN A 60 28.00 -5.46 -4.10
CA GLN A 60 28.58 -4.22 -3.60
C GLN A 60 29.21 -4.35 -2.20
N GLY A 61 29.14 -5.54 -1.58
CA GLY A 61 29.65 -5.78 -0.23
C GLY A 61 28.79 -5.17 0.87
N LEU A 62 27.54 -4.80 0.58
CA LEU A 62 26.62 -4.29 1.59
C LEU A 62 26.08 -5.43 2.46
N GLU A 63 25.84 -5.13 3.74
CA GLU A 63 25.32 -6.11 4.70
C GLU A 63 23.79 -5.98 4.87
N PRO A 64 23.06 -7.11 4.87
CA PRO A 64 21.64 -7.10 5.17
C PRO A 64 21.38 -6.80 6.65
N LYS A 65 20.31 -6.06 6.91
CA LYS A 65 19.73 -5.87 8.24
C LYS A 65 18.33 -6.43 8.28
N MET A 66 18.02 -7.18 9.34
CA MET A 66 16.66 -7.68 9.55
C MET A 66 15.72 -6.57 10.03
N ARG A 67 14.55 -6.52 9.38
CA ARG A 67 13.39 -5.72 9.79
C ARG A 67 12.18 -6.63 9.89
N TYR A 68 11.31 -6.32 10.84
CA TYR A 68 10.11 -7.09 11.10
C TYR A 68 8.90 -6.18 11.06
N ALA A 69 7.83 -6.60 10.42
CA ALA A 69 6.53 -5.96 10.55
C ALA A 69 5.59 -6.87 11.35
N ILE A 70 4.68 -6.30 12.13
CA ILE A 70 3.62 -7.06 12.81
C ILE A 70 2.34 -6.23 12.83
N ASN A 71 1.18 -6.89 12.74
CA ASN A 71 -0.09 -6.21 12.96
C ASN A 71 -0.23 -5.90 14.46
N VAL A 72 -0.80 -4.74 14.76
CA VAL A 72 -1.06 -4.28 16.12
C VAL A 72 -2.43 -3.64 16.21
N GLY A 73 -3.12 -3.84 17.33
CA GLY A 73 -4.31 -3.05 17.68
C GLY A 73 -3.91 -1.92 18.61
N VAL A 74 -4.14 -0.67 18.22
CA VAL A 74 -3.86 0.51 19.06
C VAL A 74 -5.09 0.78 19.93
N LEU A 75 -4.97 0.63 21.25
CA LEU A 75 -6.13 0.62 22.18
C LEU A 75 -6.67 2.01 22.53
N ALA A 76 -5.91 3.08 22.31
CA ALA A 76 -6.27 4.44 22.72
C ALA A 76 -6.82 5.31 21.57
N THR A 77 -7.36 4.71 20.51
CA THR A 77 -7.91 5.48 19.39
C THR A 77 -9.32 5.95 19.70
N THR A 78 -9.60 7.25 19.49
CA THR A 78 -10.94 7.83 19.63
C THR A 78 -11.51 8.13 18.25
N ILE A 79 -12.60 7.45 17.89
CA ILE A 79 -13.37 7.73 16.67
C ILE A 79 -14.71 8.32 17.09
N ALA A 80 -14.99 9.57 16.68
CA ALA A 80 -16.23 10.28 17.03
C ALA A 80 -16.57 10.29 18.54
N GLY A 81 -15.55 10.36 19.41
CA GLY A 81 -15.71 10.36 20.88
C GLY A 81 -15.77 8.97 21.52
N ILE A 82 -15.78 7.90 20.73
CA ILE A 82 -15.79 6.51 21.20
C ILE A 82 -14.36 5.97 21.16
N LYS A 83 -13.87 5.42 22.29
CA LYS A 83 -12.58 4.70 22.34
C LYS A 83 -12.75 3.35 21.65
N THR A 84 -12.22 3.21 20.44
CA THR A 84 -12.23 1.96 19.67
C THR A 84 -10.81 1.59 19.28
N PRO A 85 -10.40 0.32 19.42
CA PRO A 85 -9.09 -0.07 18.96
C PRO A 85 -8.97 0.03 17.42
N GLU A 86 -7.82 0.46 16.94
CA GLU A 86 -7.53 0.58 15.50
C GLU A 86 -6.42 -0.40 15.10
N ALA A 87 -6.66 -1.20 14.06
CA ALA A 87 -5.63 -2.08 13.50
C ALA A 87 -4.61 -1.28 12.66
N LYS A 88 -3.33 -1.44 12.98
CA LYS A 88 -2.19 -0.85 12.27
C LYS A 88 -1.06 -1.86 12.12
N VAL A 89 0.01 -1.46 11.43
CA VAL A 89 1.25 -2.23 11.28
C VAL A 89 2.39 -1.50 11.97
N LEU A 90 3.10 -2.21 12.85
CA LEU A 90 4.33 -1.73 13.49
C LEU A 90 5.54 -2.31 12.75
N GLU A 91 6.44 -1.44 12.29
CA GLU A 91 7.77 -1.85 11.82
C GLU A 91 8.79 -1.81 12.98
N MET A 92 9.56 -2.87 13.11
CA MET A 92 10.49 -3.11 14.21
C MET A 92 11.90 -3.38 13.70
N SER A 93 12.88 -2.90 14.47
CA SER A 93 14.26 -3.37 14.36
C SER A 93 14.40 -4.79 14.93
N GLY A 94 15.49 -5.48 14.60
CA GLY A 94 15.79 -6.76 15.24
C GLY A 94 15.93 -6.70 16.76
N ALA A 95 16.30 -5.54 17.33
CA ALA A 95 16.34 -5.36 18.78
C ALA A 95 14.93 -5.34 19.38
N LEU A 96 14.05 -4.47 18.86
CA LEU A 96 12.67 -4.38 19.33
C LEU A 96 11.91 -5.70 19.14
N TYR A 97 12.14 -6.40 18.02
CA TYR A 97 11.56 -7.73 17.80
C TYR A 97 11.93 -8.74 18.89
N ARG A 98 13.20 -8.78 19.31
CA ARG A 98 13.64 -9.66 20.41
C ARG A 98 12.94 -9.31 21.72
N ASP A 99 12.78 -8.02 22.01
CA ASP A 99 12.08 -7.56 23.21
C ASP A 99 10.61 -8.00 23.19
N VAL A 100 9.91 -7.82 22.06
CA VAL A 100 8.53 -8.29 21.86
C VAL A 100 8.42 -9.81 22.01
N TYR A 101 9.37 -10.57 21.46
CA TYR A 101 9.39 -12.02 21.58
C TYR A 101 9.60 -12.48 23.03
N ALA A 102 10.50 -11.83 23.77
CA ALA A 102 10.71 -12.09 25.19
C ALA A 102 9.45 -11.80 26.02
N LEU A 103 8.76 -10.69 25.73
CA LEU A 103 7.49 -10.34 26.37
C LEU A 103 6.38 -11.34 26.04
N ARG A 104 6.30 -11.82 24.80
CA ARG A 104 5.36 -12.88 24.41
C ARG A 104 5.53 -14.13 25.24
N THR A 105 6.79 -14.54 25.44
CA THR A 105 7.14 -15.72 26.22
C THR A 105 6.79 -15.54 27.69
N LYS A 106 7.00 -14.34 28.24
CA LYS A 106 6.83 -14.07 29.67
C LYS A 106 5.38 -13.78 30.10
N TYR A 107 4.66 -12.96 29.33
CA TYR A 107 3.36 -12.43 29.73
C TYR A 107 2.18 -12.99 28.92
N GLY A 108 2.45 -13.57 27.75
CA GLY A 108 1.39 -13.96 26.80
C GLY A 108 0.78 -12.74 26.11
N VAL A 109 1.08 -12.55 24.82
CA VAL A 109 0.56 -11.40 24.05
C VAL A 109 -0.94 -11.41 23.83
N ALA A 110 -1.63 -12.52 24.12
CA ALA A 110 -3.08 -12.64 24.02
C ALA A 110 -3.81 -12.07 25.25
N ASP A 111 -3.09 -11.83 26.34
CA ASP A 111 -3.69 -11.43 27.62
C ASP A 111 -3.29 -10.03 28.07
N TRP A 112 -2.28 -9.43 27.44
CA TRP A 112 -1.68 -8.18 27.85
C TRP A 112 -1.66 -7.13 26.74
N ALA A 113 -1.91 -5.89 27.15
CA ALA A 113 -1.56 -4.69 26.41
C ALA A 113 -0.12 -4.28 26.74
N PHE A 114 0.54 -3.67 25.77
CA PHE A 114 1.93 -3.23 25.87
C PHE A 114 2.08 -1.77 25.50
N GLU A 115 2.80 -1.01 26.31
CA GLU A 115 3.24 0.33 25.96
C GLU A 115 4.44 0.23 25.02
N ILE A 116 4.39 0.92 23.88
CA ILE A 116 5.52 1.17 23.02
C ILE A 116 5.88 2.65 23.14
N GLN A 117 7.10 2.92 23.58
CA GLN A 117 7.63 4.28 23.73
C GLN A 117 8.81 4.50 22.79
N ARG A 118 8.79 5.64 22.09
CA ARG A 118 9.92 6.15 21.32
C ARG A 118 10.79 7.04 22.19
N ILE A 119 12.10 6.80 22.17
CA ILE A 119 13.11 7.61 22.85
C ILE A 119 14.11 8.09 21.79
N GLY A 120 14.22 9.41 21.63
CA GLY A 120 15.09 10.07 20.66
C GLY A 120 14.34 11.09 19.80
N LYS A 121 15.04 12.11 19.28
CA LYS A 121 14.43 13.18 18.47
C LYS A 121 14.11 12.72 17.05
N PRO A 122 13.20 13.37 16.31
CA PRO A 122 12.96 13.03 14.90
C PRO A 122 14.28 12.98 14.10
N LYS A 123 14.49 11.93 13.31
CA LYS A 123 15.71 11.66 12.53
C LYS A 123 16.99 11.44 13.35
N ASP A 124 16.89 11.26 14.67
CA ASP A 124 18.03 10.92 15.51
C ASP A 124 18.48 9.47 15.23
N PRO A 125 19.74 9.23 14.81
CA PRO A 125 20.25 7.89 14.56
C PRO A 125 20.31 7.00 15.82
N LYS A 126 20.22 7.59 17.02
CA LYS A 126 20.15 6.89 18.30
C LYS A 126 18.71 6.67 18.78
N THR A 127 17.71 6.88 17.91
CA THR A 127 16.31 6.57 18.23
C THR A 127 16.19 5.10 18.62
N ILE A 128 15.69 4.84 19.83
CA ILE A 128 15.34 3.51 20.31
C ILE A 128 13.85 3.45 20.61
N TYR A 129 13.31 2.23 20.58
CA TYR A 129 11.96 1.94 21.02
C TYR A 129 12.05 1.02 22.23
N ARG A 130 11.24 1.32 23.24
CA ARG A 130 11.06 0.47 24.41
C ARG A 130 9.66 -0.12 24.35
N VAL A 131 9.54 -1.39 24.73
CA VAL A 131 8.27 -2.07 24.90
C VAL A 131 8.14 -2.56 26.35
N LEU A 132 7.02 -2.25 26.99
CA LEU A 132 6.75 -2.59 28.39
C LEU A 132 5.36 -3.22 28.52
N PRO A 133 5.15 -4.19 29.42
CA PRO A 133 3.80 -4.62 29.78
C PRO A 133 3.08 -3.45 30.45
N GLU A 134 1.85 -3.18 29.99
CA GLU A 134 1.03 -2.09 30.53
C GLU A 134 -0.02 -2.64 31.49
N ARG A 135 -0.96 -3.42 30.98
CA ARG A 135 -2.05 -4.03 31.76
C ARG A 135 -2.61 -5.26 31.08
N GLN A 136 -3.40 -6.04 31.83
CA GLN A 136 -4.21 -7.09 31.24
C GLN A 136 -5.33 -6.51 30.37
N LEU A 137 -5.71 -7.28 29.36
CA LEU A 137 -6.78 -6.95 28.43
C LEU A 137 -8.15 -7.17 29.06
N THR A 138 -9.08 -6.27 28.76
CA THR A 138 -10.48 -6.44 29.11
C THR A 138 -11.14 -7.51 28.24
N ALA A 139 -12.30 -8.01 28.65
CA ALA A 139 -13.05 -8.99 27.85
C ALA A 139 -13.41 -8.45 26.47
N ASP A 140 -13.76 -7.16 26.37
CA ASP A 140 -14.13 -6.53 25.10
C ASP A 140 -12.92 -6.34 24.18
N GLU A 141 -11.74 -6.04 24.73
CA GLU A 141 -10.49 -5.99 23.96
C GLU A 141 -10.10 -7.37 23.42
N LYS A 142 -10.21 -8.42 24.24
CA LYS A 142 -9.96 -9.80 23.80
C LYS A 142 -10.93 -10.22 22.69
N ARG A 143 -12.21 -9.85 22.81
CA ARG A 143 -13.22 -10.09 21.76
C ARG A 143 -12.89 -9.35 20.48
N TRP A 144 -12.51 -8.08 20.58
CA TRP A 144 -12.09 -7.28 19.42
C TRP A 144 -10.87 -7.90 18.73
N MET A 145 -9.86 -8.31 19.50
CA MET A 145 -8.64 -8.93 18.96
C MET A 145 -8.93 -10.19 18.15
N ALA A 146 -9.88 -11.03 18.60
CA ALA A 146 -10.25 -12.25 17.91
C ALA A 146 -10.85 -11.99 16.51
N GLY A 147 -11.50 -10.84 16.31
CA GLY A 147 -12.09 -10.42 15.05
C GLY A 147 -11.33 -9.32 14.31
N ALA A 148 -10.16 -8.92 14.80
CA ALA A 148 -9.45 -7.76 14.28
C ALA A 148 -8.99 -7.99 12.82
N PRO A 149 -9.21 -7.04 11.90
CA PRO A 149 -8.73 -7.16 10.53
C PRO A 149 -7.20 -7.13 10.53
N LEU A 150 -6.59 -8.11 9.88
CA LEU A 150 -5.13 -8.19 9.74
C LEU A 150 -4.72 -7.72 8.35
N THR A 151 -3.74 -6.83 8.31
CA THR A 151 -3.08 -6.45 7.06
C THR A 151 -2.21 -7.62 6.58
N ASN A 152 -2.33 -7.99 5.30
CA ASN A 152 -1.39 -8.93 4.69
C ASN A 152 -0.03 -8.26 4.53
N LEU A 153 0.88 -8.57 5.46
CA LEU A 153 2.19 -7.92 5.55
C LEU A 153 3.08 -8.19 4.32
N ARG A 154 2.93 -9.35 3.67
CA ARG A 154 3.66 -9.66 2.44
C ARG A 154 3.18 -8.78 1.30
N SER A 155 1.86 -8.72 1.07
CA SER A 155 1.28 -7.88 0.01
C SER A 155 1.60 -6.40 0.22
N LEU A 156 1.54 -5.92 1.46
CA LEU A 156 1.86 -4.55 1.83
C LEU A 156 3.27 -4.11 1.35
N TYR A 157 4.26 -4.99 1.48
CA TYR A 157 5.61 -4.68 1.00
C TYR A 157 5.78 -4.86 -0.50
N GLN A 158 5.13 -5.85 -1.11
CA GLN A 158 5.15 -6.03 -2.57
C GLN A 158 4.52 -4.85 -3.31
N GLU A 159 3.43 -4.29 -2.79
CA GLU A 159 2.79 -3.08 -3.32
C GLU A 159 3.69 -1.86 -3.15
N ARG A 160 4.36 -1.74 -1.99
CA ARG A 160 5.30 -0.65 -1.73
C ARG A 160 6.47 -0.67 -2.73
N GLU A 161 7.04 -1.84 -2.97
CA GLU A 161 8.12 -2.03 -3.95
C GLU A 161 7.69 -1.66 -5.37
N ARG A 162 6.46 -2.05 -5.78
CA ARG A 162 5.90 -1.64 -7.08
C ARG A 162 5.69 -0.13 -7.19
N SER A 163 5.29 0.53 -6.10
CA SER A 163 5.03 1.97 -6.08
C SER A 163 6.31 2.83 -5.98
N ASP A 164 7.34 2.36 -5.27
CA ASP A 164 8.62 3.06 -5.11
C ASP A 164 9.59 2.82 -6.27
N GLY A 165 9.43 1.71 -7.02
CA GLY A 165 10.23 1.39 -8.21
C GLY A 165 10.08 2.38 -9.37
N GLY A 166 9.08 3.26 -9.34
CA GLY A 166 8.91 4.31 -10.35
C GLY A 166 9.96 5.41 -10.31
N GLY A 167 10.62 5.64 -9.16
CA GLY A 167 11.66 6.66 -9.01
C GLY A 167 13.01 6.26 -9.64
N ASP A 168 13.48 5.05 -9.33
CA ASP A 168 14.74 4.53 -9.86
C ASP A 168 14.63 4.18 -11.35
N SER A 169 13.49 3.65 -11.79
CA SER A 169 13.24 3.40 -13.21
C SER A 169 13.24 4.68 -14.04
N MET A 170 12.74 5.80 -13.49
CA MET A 170 12.76 7.09 -14.19
C MET A 170 14.18 7.66 -14.29
N ARG A 171 15.00 7.47 -13.24
CA ARG A 171 16.41 7.87 -13.24
C ARG A 171 17.22 7.04 -14.24
N GLU A 172 17.00 5.73 -14.27
CA GLU A 172 17.60 4.82 -15.25
C GLU A 172 17.19 5.22 -16.67
N LEU A 173 15.90 5.50 -16.89
CA LEU A 173 15.40 5.92 -18.19
C LEU A 173 16.08 7.22 -18.66
N ALA A 174 16.17 8.22 -17.78
CA ALA A 174 16.85 9.47 -18.10
C ALA A 174 18.32 9.27 -18.46
N GLN A 175 19.03 8.38 -17.75
CA GLN A 175 20.42 8.04 -18.08
C GLN A 175 20.53 7.34 -19.44
N ARG A 176 19.64 6.40 -19.75
CA ARG A 176 19.69 5.67 -21.03
C ARG A 176 19.32 6.56 -22.21
N VAL A 177 18.29 7.40 -22.09
CA VAL A 177 17.93 8.38 -23.12
C VAL A 177 19.03 9.41 -23.31
N GLY A 178 19.67 9.87 -22.22
CA GLY A 178 20.79 10.82 -22.30
C GLY A 178 22.04 10.27 -22.98
N ARG A 179 22.17 8.95 -23.14
CA ARG A 179 23.25 8.29 -23.89
C ARG A 179 22.97 8.16 -25.38
N LEU A 180 21.72 8.37 -25.82
CA LEU A 180 21.38 8.38 -27.24
C LEU A 180 21.92 9.64 -27.90
N ASP A 181 22.22 9.53 -29.20
CA ASP A 181 22.46 10.69 -30.06
C ASP A 181 21.18 11.53 -30.23
N ARG A 182 21.31 12.71 -30.84
CA ARG A 182 20.19 13.65 -30.99
C ARG A 182 19.01 13.03 -31.73
N ASP A 183 19.28 12.24 -32.76
CA ASP A 183 18.25 11.57 -33.57
C ASP A 183 17.60 10.40 -32.81
N GLY A 184 18.36 9.65 -32.02
CA GLY A 184 17.86 8.63 -31.10
C GLY A 184 16.96 9.21 -30.01
N GLN A 185 17.34 10.35 -29.43
CA GLN A 185 16.51 11.07 -28.46
C GLN A 185 15.20 11.55 -29.10
N GLN A 186 15.24 12.15 -30.30
CA GLN A 186 14.03 12.58 -31.00
C GLN A 186 13.11 11.41 -31.36
N ARG A 187 13.66 10.29 -31.84
CA ARG A 187 12.88 9.07 -32.13
C ARG A 187 12.23 8.49 -30.86
N PHE A 188 12.97 8.47 -29.75
CA PHE A 188 12.43 8.05 -28.47
C PHE A 188 11.26 8.95 -28.04
N LEU A 189 11.45 10.27 -28.04
CA LEU A 189 10.43 11.24 -27.64
C LEU A 189 9.18 11.13 -28.52
N ALA A 190 9.37 11.05 -29.84
CA ALA A 190 8.28 10.83 -30.80
C ALA A 190 7.55 9.50 -30.58
N ARG A 191 8.26 8.41 -30.25
CA ARG A 191 7.68 7.09 -30.00
C ARG A 191 6.68 7.08 -28.84
N PHE A 192 6.95 7.89 -27.82
CA PHE A 192 6.10 8.03 -26.62
C PHE A 192 5.19 9.26 -26.67
N GLY A 193 5.19 10.03 -27.76
CA GLY A 193 4.32 11.20 -27.93
C GLY A 193 4.62 12.35 -26.96
N ILE A 194 5.85 12.42 -26.45
CA ILE A 194 6.28 13.39 -25.43
C ILE A 194 7.29 14.37 -26.03
N ARG A 195 7.34 15.61 -25.53
CA ARG A 195 8.36 16.59 -25.95
C ARG A 195 9.58 16.56 -25.03
N THR A 196 9.38 16.17 -23.78
CA THR A 196 10.41 16.09 -22.75
C THR A 196 10.20 14.82 -21.91
N LEU A 197 11.26 14.32 -21.28
CA LEU A 197 11.14 13.17 -20.38
C LEU A 197 10.22 13.43 -19.19
N SER A 198 10.09 14.68 -18.73
CA SER A 198 9.17 15.05 -17.65
C SER A 198 7.69 14.85 -18.00
N GLU A 199 7.34 14.78 -19.29
CA GLU A 199 5.97 14.52 -19.75
C GLU A 199 5.64 13.02 -19.79
N LEU A 200 6.63 12.14 -19.59
CA LEU A 200 6.38 10.70 -19.59
C LEU A 200 5.66 10.28 -18.31
N GLU A 201 4.45 9.75 -18.48
CA GLU A 201 3.72 9.16 -17.37
C GLU A 201 4.48 7.99 -16.74
N ARG A 202 4.51 7.93 -15.41
CA ARG A 202 5.27 6.90 -14.67
C ARG A 202 4.89 5.47 -15.06
N VAL A 203 3.64 5.24 -15.44
CA VAL A 203 3.14 3.93 -15.89
C VAL A 203 3.80 3.46 -17.19
N LEU A 204 4.31 4.38 -18.02
CA LEU A 204 4.95 4.08 -19.29
C LEU A 204 6.46 3.85 -19.17
N VAL A 205 7.06 4.14 -18.01
CA VAL A 205 8.51 4.02 -17.79
C VAL A 205 9.05 2.59 -18.04
N PRO A 206 8.39 1.50 -17.59
CA PRO A 206 8.85 0.15 -17.90
C PRO A 206 8.88 -0.14 -19.41
N LYS A 207 7.84 0.28 -20.14
CA LYS A 207 7.73 0.12 -21.60
C LYS A 207 8.78 0.96 -22.35
N ALA A 208 9.10 2.14 -21.83
CA ALA A 208 10.17 2.99 -22.35
C ALA A 208 11.56 2.37 -22.17
N LEU A 209 11.83 1.76 -21.02
CA LEU A 209 13.07 1.03 -20.78
C LEU A 209 13.20 -0.22 -21.68
N GLU A 210 12.09 -0.93 -21.92
CA GLU A 210 12.04 -2.07 -22.83
C GLU A 210 12.36 -1.68 -24.27
N TYR A 211 11.72 -0.62 -24.79
CA TYR A 211 12.01 -0.08 -26.12
C TYR A 211 13.50 0.25 -26.32
N LEU A 212 14.14 0.85 -25.30
CA LEU A 212 15.58 1.17 -25.38
C LEU A 212 16.47 -0.08 -25.39
N ARG A 213 16.05 -1.16 -24.71
CA ARG A 213 16.76 -2.45 -24.79
C ARG A 213 16.66 -3.04 -26.19
N GLU A 214 15.46 -3.01 -26.79
CA GLU A 214 15.22 -3.50 -28.15
C GLU A 214 16.02 -2.72 -29.20
N GLN A 215 16.11 -1.39 -29.09
CA GLN A 215 16.90 -0.55 -29.99
C GLN A 215 18.41 -0.82 -29.91
N THR A 216 18.90 -1.13 -28.71
CA THR A 216 20.31 -1.50 -28.50
C THR A 216 20.60 -2.87 -29.10
N ALA A 217 19.68 -3.83 -28.95
CA ALA A 217 19.80 -5.15 -29.55
C ALA A 217 19.73 -5.09 -31.09
N ALA A 218 18.80 -4.30 -31.65
CA ALA A 218 18.65 -4.12 -33.09
C ALA A 218 19.85 -3.41 -33.75
N SER A 219 20.48 -2.46 -33.05
CA SER A 219 21.66 -1.75 -33.56
C SER A 219 22.95 -2.60 -33.53
N SER A 220 22.94 -3.74 -32.83
CA SER A 220 24.05 -4.70 -32.83
C SER A 220 23.95 -5.77 -33.94
N ALA A 221 22.83 -5.81 -34.67
CA ALA A 221 22.63 -6.67 -35.83
C ALA A 221 22.77 -5.83 -37.11
N GLY A 222 23.82 -6.07 -37.91
CA GLY A 222 24.10 -5.35 -39.16
C GLY A 222 22.99 -5.50 -40.22
N PRO A 223 23.00 -4.67 -41.29
CA PRO A 223 21.82 -4.41 -42.10
C PRO A 223 21.60 -5.51 -43.15
N ALA A 224 20.42 -6.14 -43.11
CA ALA A 224 19.85 -6.83 -44.26
C ALA A 224 18.70 -6.00 -44.81
N VAL A 225 18.84 -5.60 -46.07
CA VAL A 225 17.87 -4.86 -46.87
C VAL A 225 16.61 -5.70 -47.09
N SER A 226 15.44 -5.15 -46.79
CA SER A 226 14.26 -5.29 -47.65
C SER A 226 13.15 -4.35 -47.19
N ALA A 227 12.86 -3.38 -48.05
CA ALA A 227 11.63 -2.63 -48.01
C ALA A 227 10.48 -3.53 -48.46
N THR A 228 9.40 -3.57 -47.69
CA THR A 228 8.06 -3.75 -48.25
C THR A 228 7.05 -3.08 -47.34
N ALA A 229 6.35 -2.10 -47.89
CA ALA A 229 5.21 -1.46 -47.26
C ALA A 229 4.07 -2.47 -47.09
N ALA A 230 3.45 -2.48 -45.90
CA ALA A 230 2.11 -3.01 -45.72
C ALA A 230 1.38 -2.14 -44.69
N THR A 231 0.33 -1.52 -45.19
CA THR A 231 -0.67 -0.68 -44.56
C THR A 231 -1.49 -1.39 -43.47
N ALA A 232 -1.97 -0.58 -42.54
CA ALA A 232 -3.24 -0.71 -41.81
C ALA A 232 -3.44 -1.93 -40.89
N ALA A 233 -3.22 -1.71 -39.59
CA ALA A 233 -4.12 -2.18 -38.53
C ALA A 233 -4.00 -1.22 -37.34
N GLU A 234 -4.72 -0.12 -37.46
CA GLU A 234 -5.08 0.79 -36.38
C GLU A 234 -5.94 -0.02 -35.38
N VAL A 235 -5.36 -0.39 -34.24
CA VAL A 235 -6.13 -0.88 -33.09
C VAL A 235 -5.85 0.05 -31.93
N ASP A 236 -6.79 0.96 -31.77
CA ASP A 236 -6.98 1.88 -30.68
C ASP A 236 -6.84 1.15 -29.32
N GLN A 237 -5.75 1.44 -28.60
CA GLN A 237 -5.57 1.03 -27.20
C GLN A 237 -5.82 2.20 -26.23
N ALA A 238 -6.57 3.22 -26.66
CA ALA A 238 -7.10 4.24 -25.77
C ALA A 238 -8.55 3.89 -25.38
N THR A 239 -8.70 3.21 -24.24
CA THR A 239 -9.98 3.00 -23.55
C THR A 239 -10.94 2.01 -24.22
N LEU A 240 -10.64 0.71 -24.12
CA LEU A 240 -11.69 -0.29 -24.29
C LEU A 240 -12.73 -0.09 -23.17
N LEU A 241 -13.88 0.47 -23.54
CA LEU A 241 -15.04 0.58 -22.66
C LEU A 241 -15.67 -0.80 -22.45
N ILE A 242 -16.41 -0.94 -21.35
CA ILE A 242 -17.15 -2.18 -21.12
C ILE A 242 -18.20 -2.43 -22.22
N GLY A 243 -18.40 -3.70 -22.57
CA GLY A 243 -19.45 -4.09 -23.51
C GLY A 243 -20.86 -4.03 -22.91
N ASP A 244 -21.89 -3.97 -23.77
CA ASP A 244 -23.30 -3.77 -23.39
C ASP A 244 -23.83 -4.80 -22.38
N GLN A 245 -23.38 -6.05 -22.46
CA GLN A 245 -23.78 -7.10 -21.52
C GLN A 245 -23.30 -6.80 -20.09
N LEU A 246 -22.05 -6.37 -19.94
CA LEU A 246 -21.49 -6.02 -18.63
C LEU A 246 -22.10 -4.72 -18.10
N ALA A 247 -22.32 -3.73 -18.98
CA ALA A 247 -23.00 -2.49 -18.62
C ALA A 247 -24.42 -2.75 -18.11
N SER A 248 -25.17 -3.63 -18.78
CA SER A 248 -26.53 -4.01 -18.38
C SER A 248 -26.55 -4.68 -17.01
N GLN A 249 -25.60 -5.58 -16.73
CA GLN A 249 -25.50 -6.24 -15.44
C GLN A 249 -25.23 -5.25 -14.30
N ILE A 250 -24.30 -4.31 -14.51
CA ILE A 250 -23.99 -3.27 -13.50
C ILE A 250 -25.21 -2.37 -13.26
N VAL A 251 -25.96 -2.01 -14.30
CA VAL A 251 -27.20 -1.23 -14.16
C VAL A 251 -28.26 -1.98 -13.36
N VAL A 252 -28.39 -3.30 -13.53
CA VAL A 252 -29.33 -4.12 -12.75
C VAL A 252 -29.01 -4.07 -11.25
N ASP A 253 -27.74 -4.10 -10.88
CA ASP A 253 -27.32 -4.06 -9.48
C ASP A 253 -27.43 -2.66 -8.89
N LEU A 254 -27.08 -1.61 -9.66
CA LEU A 254 -27.26 -0.22 -9.24
C LEU A 254 -28.73 0.15 -9.02
N LYS A 255 -29.66 -0.42 -9.79
CA LYS A 255 -31.12 -0.20 -9.60
C LYS A 255 -31.65 -0.69 -8.25
N LYS A 256 -30.90 -1.52 -7.53
CA LYS A 256 -31.27 -2.01 -6.20
C LYS A 256 -30.86 -1.04 -5.08
N LEU A 257 -30.12 0.02 -5.42
CA LEU A 257 -29.57 0.98 -4.46
C LEU A 257 -30.39 2.29 -4.42
N PRO A 258 -30.36 3.03 -3.30
CA PRO A 258 -30.84 4.40 -3.24
C PRO A 258 -30.14 5.30 -4.26
N GLN A 259 -30.85 6.32 -4.76
CA GLN A 259 -30.33 7.22 -5.79
C GLN A 259 -29.01 7.89 -5.39
N ASP A 260 -28.84 8.24 -4.11
CA ASP A 260 -27.61 8.85 -3.60
C ASP A 260 -26.41 7.88 -3.70
N ALA A 261 -26.60 6.60 -3.37
CA ALA A 261 -25.57 5.57 -3.50
C ALA A 261 -25.19 5.31 -4.97
N VAL A 262 -26.15 5.44 -5.90
CA VAL A 262 -25.87 5.37 -7.35
C VAL A 262 -24.99 6.55 -7.79
N GLN A 263 -25.25 7.77 -7.28
CA GLN A 263 -24.42 8.94 -7.58
C GLN A 263 -23.01 8.80 -7.00
N ASP A 264 -22.89 8.27 -5.79
CA ASP A 264 -21.59 7.98 -5.17
C ASP A 264 -20.79 6.96 -5.98
N TRP A 265 -21.44 5.93 -6.52
CA TRP A 265 -20.80 4.95 -7.40
C TRP A 265 -20.29 5.56 -8.71
N LEU A 266 -21.10 6.40 -9.38
CA LEU A 266 -20.70 7.11 -10.61
C LEU A 266 -19.53 8.05 -10.35
N LYS A 267 -19.58 8.81 -9.24
CA LYS A 267 -18.52 9.71 -8.79
C LYS A 267 -17.23 8.96 -8.47
N HIS A 268 -17.32 7.83 -7.78
CA HIS A 268 -16.18 6.97 -7.47
C HIS A 268 -15.49 6.46 -8.75
N CYS A 269 -16.30 6.06 -9.74
CA CYS A 269 -15.80 5.60 -11.03
C CYS A 269 -15.33 6.73 -11.96
N GLY A 270 -15.61 8.01 -11.63
CA GLY A 270 -15.26 9.16 -12.45
C GLY A 270 -16.00 9.23 -13.80
N ILE A 271 -17.19 8.62 -13.88
CA ILE A 271 -17.97 8.48 -15.12
C ILE A 271 -19.38 9.06 -14.94
N GLN A 272 -20.01 9.49 -16.03
CA GLN A 272 -21.41 9.95 -15.99
C GLN A 272 -22.39 8.83 -16.31
N ARG A 273 -21.98 7.84 -17.11
CA ARG A 273 -22.80 6.70 -17.49
C ARG A 273 -22.02 5.41 -17.34
N VAL A 274 -22.69 4.32 -16.95
CA VAL A 274 -22.08 2.99 -16.76
C VAL A 274 -21.29 2.52 -18.00
N ARG A 275 -21.79 2.81 -19.21
CA ARG A 275 -21.12 2.45 -20.48
C ARG A 275 -19.78 3.16 -20.71
N GLU A 276 -19.51 4.24 -19.97
CA GLU A 276 -18.25 4.97 -20.03
C GLU A 276 -17.20 4.36 -19.10
N LEU A 277 -17.53 3.28 -18.38
CA LEU A 277 -16.58 2.56 -17.54
C LEU A 277 -15.48 1.91 -18.39
N PRO A 278 -14.21 2.24 -18.16
CA PRO A 278 -13.09 1.56 -18.79
C PRO A 278 -12.96 0.11 -18.30
N VAL A 279 -12.57 -0.82 -19.17
CA VAL A 279 -12.43 -2.26 -18.83
C VAL A 279 -11.43 -2.48 -17.69
N ASP A 280 -10.37 -1.69 -17.60
CA ASP A 280 -9.35 -1.75 -16.53
C ASP A 280 -9.88 -1.28 -15.16
N ARG A 281 -10.99 -0.52 -15.14
CA ARG A 281 -11.65 -0.04 -13.91
C ARG A 281 -12.77 -0.96 -13.40
N VAL A 282 -13.13 -2.00 -14.16
CA VAL A 282 -14.21 -2.94 -13.79
C VAL A 282 -14.00 -3.61 -12.43
N PRO A 283 -12.80 -4.10 -12.06
CA PRO A 283 -12.62 -4.76 -10.76
C PRO A 283 -12.90 -3.84 -9.58
N ASP A 284 -12.41 -2.60 -9.63
CA ASP A 284 -12.59 -1.56 -8.62
C ASP A 284 -14.06 -1.13 -8.51
N ALA A 285 -14.69 -0.85 -9.65
CA ALA A 285 -16.10 -0.48 -9.73
C ALA A 285 -17.03 -1.58 -9.18
N LYS A 286 -16.71 -2.86 -9.40
CA LYS A 286 -17.46 -4.00 -8.82
C LYS A 286 -17.24 -4.14 -7.32
N ALA A 287 -16.02 -3.92 -6.84
CA ALA A 287 -15.71 -3.98 -5.41
C ALA A 287 -16.48 -2.89 -4.64
N PHE A 288 -16.51 -1.66 -5.18
CA PHE A 288 -17.26 -0.57 -4.57
C PHE A 288 -18.77 -0.80 -4.64
N LEU A 289 -19.29 -1.32 -5.76
CA LEU A 289 -20.70 -1.72 -5.88
C LEU A 289 -21.10 -2.77 -4.83
N ALA A 290 -20.24 -3.75 -4.57
CA ALA A 290 -20.50 -4.78 -3.56
C ALA A 290 -20.57 -4.19 -2.13
N LEU A 291 -19.78 -3.16 -1.83
CA LEU A 291 -19.87 -2.44 -0.56
C LEU A 291 -21.20 -1.69 -0.43
N LEU A 292 -21.61 -0.98 -1.49
CA LEU A 292 -22.89 -0.26 -1.49
C LEU A 292 -24.09 -1.22 -1.41
N VAL A 293 -24.04 -2.38 -2.07
CA VAL A 293 -25.08 -3.42 -1.93
C VAL A 293 -25.08 -4.02 -0.53
N LYS A 294 -23.93 -4.16 0.12
CA LYS A 294 -23.88 -4.63 1.52
C LYS A 294 -24.45 -3.60 2.50
N GLU A 295 -24.25 -2.32 2.22
CA GLU A 295 -24.67 -1.21 3.08
C GLU A 295 -26.15 -0.81 2.87
N PHE A 296 -26.62 -0.82 1.62
CA PHE A 296 -27.94 -0.31 1.23
C PHE A 296 -28.84 -1.34 0.55
N GLY A 297 -28.36 -2.56 0.30
CA GLY A 297 -29.15 -3.62 -0.31
C GLY A 297 -30.30 -4.10 0.58
N PRO A 298 -31.30 -4.80 0.01
CA PRO A 298 -32.42 -5.31 0.79
C PRO A 298 -31.91 -6.23 1.90
N ALA A 299 -32.44 -6.06 3.11
CA ALA A 299 -32.19 -6.95 4.23
C ALA A 299 -32.44 -8.42 3.79
N PRO A 300 -31.63 -9.39 4.23
CA PRO A 300 -31.92 -10.79 3.97
C PRO A 300 -33.34 -11.09 4.46
N ALA A 301 -34.16 -11.70 3.60
CA ALA A 301 -35.50 -12.12 3.95
C ALA A 301 -35.43 -12.89 5.28
N ALA A 302 -36.27 -12.48 6.24
CA ALA A 302 -36.39 -13.17 7.51
C ALA A 302 -36.58 -14.68 7.27
N PRO A 303 -35.98 -15.55 8.09
CA PRO A 303 -36.19 -16.98 7.95
C PRO A 303 -37.69 -17.26 8.01
N VAL A 304 -38.21 -17.83 6.92
CA VAL A 304 -39.59 -18.32 6.86
C VAL A 304 -39.72 -19.40 7.93
N ASP A 305 -40.60 -19.18 8.89
CA ASP A 305 -40.94 -20.16 9.91
C ASP A 305 -41.54 -21.40 9.21
N PRO A 306 -40.94 -22.59 9.34
CA PRO A 306 -41.48 -23.81 8.75
C PRO A 306 -42.77 -24.31 9.43
N TYR A 307 -43.34 -23.57 10.39
CA TYR A 307 -44.57 -23.91 11.10
C TYR A 307 -45.70 -22.86 11.01
N SER A 308 -45.69 -21.98 10.00
CA SER A 308 -46.87 -21.16 9.64
C SER A 308 -47.65 -21.72 8.46
#